data_AF-A0A6N7A7E1-F1
#
_entry.id   AF-A0A6N7A7E1-F1
#
_cell.length_a   1.000
_cell.length_b   1.000
_cell.length_c   1.000
_cell.angle_alpha   90.00
_cell.angle_beta   90.00
_cell.angle_gamma   90.00
#
_symmetry.space_group_name_H-M   'P 1'
#
loop_
_entity.id
_entity.type
_entity.pdbx_description
1 polymer ?
#
loop_
_entity_poly.entity_id
_entity_poly.type
_entity_poly.pdbx_seq_one_letter_code
_entity_poly.pdbx_strand_id
1 'polypeptide(L)'
;MRNKWWAKLLRIVGIVFMSLTALFTLMGGAGTACVALNPTGFGGTFAGIAPFQWLWILFVLVGIAAGIMGVRAVVLLIKGMKHAYRDALIALLLGTVLNVVHLFASRALRGSSMPVDGVLYMNILTLVIFLLFRIPGVWQGVDYEKPAGGGQTGTYAAAIALAACGLLSLTIQFLMAPTHTIGGVNYADAWHATLTALGVALILAGLVTALHARRITVRRAALPEAAK
;
A
#
# COMPACT_ATOMS: atom_id res chain seq x y z
N MET A 1 -19.84 -23.94 -13.30
CA MET A 1 -20.21 -22.63 -12.72
C MET A 1 -19.35 -22.36 -11.48
N ARG A 2 -18.19 -21.71 -11.60
CA ARG A 2 -17.31 -21.47 -10.45
C ARG A 2 -17.81 -20.23 -9.70
N ASN A 3 -18.18 -20.40 -8.43
CA ASN A 3 -18.96 -19.47 -7.61
C ASN A 3 -18.61 -17.97 -7.80
N LYS A 4 -19.56 -17.11 -8.17
CA LYS A 4 -19.29 -15.67 -8.43
C LYS A 4 -18.78 -14.91 -7.18
N TRP A 5 -18.98 -15.46 -5.97
CA TRP A 5 -18.61 -14.82 -4.71
C TRP A 5 -17.11 -14.90 -4.38
N TRP A 6 -16.47 -16.07 -4.52
CA TRP A 6 -15.03 -16.21 -4.21
C TRP A 6 -14.18 -15.29 -5.09
N ALA A 7 -14.55 -15.14 -6.37
CA ALA A 7 -13.87 -14.26 -7.31
C ALA A 7 -13.92 -12.79 -6.88
N LYS A 8 -15.08 -12.33 -6.39
CA LYS A 8 -15.24 -10.97 -5.85
C LYS A 8 -14.40 -10.77 -4.60
N LEU A 9 -14.42 -11.75 -3.69
CA LEU A 9 -13.63 -11.70 -2.47
C LEU A 9 -12.14 -11.58 -2.78
N LEU A 10 -11.59 -12.46 -3.62
CA LEU A 10 -10.18 -12.39 -4.00
C LEU A 10 -9.83 -11.07 -4.69
N ARG A 11 -10.75 -10.54 -5.51
CA ARG A 11 -10.56 -9.22 -6.13
C ARG A 11 -10.36 -8.13 -5.08
N ILE A 12 -11.25 -8.09 -4.08
CA ILE A 12 -11.19 -7.15 -2.96
C ILE A 12 -9.89 -7.35 -2.18
N VAL A 13 -9.55 -8.59 -1.82
CA VAL A 13 -8.32 -8.92 -1.08
C VAL A 13 -7.09 -8.37 -1.81
N GLY A 14 -6.93 -8.63 -3.11
CA GLY A 14 -5.79 -8.11 -3.86
C GLY A 14 -5.72 -6.58 -3.89
N ILE A 15 -6.87 -5.91 -4.05
CA ILE A 15 -6.91 -4.44 -4.03
C ILE A 15 -6.51 -3.90 -2.65
N VAL A 16 -6.98 -4.51 -1.56
CA VAL A 16 -6.63 -4.11 -0.19
C VAL A 16 -5.14 -4.31 0.07
N PHE A 17 -4.59 -5.48 -0.23
CA PHE A 17 -3.16 -5.76 -0.05
C PHE A 17 -2.28 -4.83 -0.90
N MET A 18 -2.65 -4.58 -2.15
CA MET A 18 -1.93 -3.63 -3.00
C MET A 18 -2.00 -2.20 -2.44
N SER A 19 -3.15 -1.79 -1.91
CA SER A 19 -3.33 -0.45 -1.32
C SER A 19 -2.50 -0.26 -0.06
N LEU A 20 -2.54 -1.24 0.85
CA LEU A 20 -1.72 -1.23 2.05
C LEU A 20 -0.23 -1.22 1.70
N THR A 21 0.18 -2.01 0.70
CA THR A 21 1.58 -2.05 0.23
C THR A 21 2.04 -0.73 -0.36
N ALA A 22 1.21 -0.10 -1.20
CA ALA A 22 1.51 1.21 -1.79
C ALA A 22 1.66 2.28 -0.70
N LEU A 23 0.73 2.33 0.26
CA LEU A 23 0.78 3.26 1.38
C LEU A 23 2.01 2.99 2.27
N PHE A 24 2.30 1.71 2.57
CA PHE A 24 3.43 1.36 3.40
C PHE A 24 4.77 1.67 2.74
N THR A 25 4.86 1.54 1.41
CA THR A 25 6.02 1.98 0.62
C THR A 25 6.18 3.49 0.65
N LEU A 26 5.09 4.27 0.50
CA LEU A 26 5.12 5.74 0.65
C LEU A 26 5.61 6.17 2.03
N MET A 27 5.04 5.57 3.08
CA MET A 27 5.41 5.86 4.46
C MET A 27 6.85 5.44 4.77
N GLY A 28 7.32 4.32 4.22
CA GLY A 28 8.72 3.89 4.34
C GLY A 28 9.69 4.86 3.68
N GLY A 29 9.38 5.33 2.47
CA GLY A 29 10.15 6.36 1.77
C GLY A 29 10.20 7.67 2.55
N ALA A 30 9.02 8.21 2.93
CA ALA A 30 8.93 9.46 3.68
C ALA A 30 9.57 9.36 5.08
N GLY A 31 9.38 8.24 5.78
CA GLY A 31 9.95 7.97 7.10
C GLY A 31 11.46 7.85 7.11
N THR A 32 12.07 7.46 5.98
CA THR A 32 13.54 7.42 5.82
C THR A 32 14.16 8.81 5.68
N ALA A 33 13.36 9.85 5.39
CA ALA A 33 13.87 11.18 5.09
C ALA A 33 14.66 11.83 6.23
N CYS A 34 14.29 11.56 7.49
CA CYS A 34 14.98 12.16 8.65
C CYS A 34 16.48 11.79 8.67
N VAL A 35 16.80 10.50 8.58
CA VAL A 35 18.17 9.99 8.58
C VAL A 35 18.86 10.20 7.23
N ALA A 36 18.11 10.36 6.14
CA ALA A 36 18.66 10.71 4.83
C ALA A 36 19.12 12.18 4.76
N LEU A 37 18.44 13.09 5.48
CA LEU A 37 18.76 14.53 5.45
C LEU A 37 19.73 14.92 6.57
N ASN A 38 19.70 14.24 7.71
CA ASN A 38 20.58 14.53 8.84
C ASN A 38 21.10 13.24 9.51
N PRO A 39 21.95 12.45 8.85
CA PRO A 39 22.41 11.14 9.37
C PRO A 39 23.17 11.23 10.69
N THR A 40 23.83 12.35 10.99
CA THR A 40 24.58 12.56 12.24
C THR A 40 23.73 13.12 13.39
N GLY A 41 22.49 13.55 13.12
CA GLY A 41 21.62 14.19 14.10
C GLY A 41 20.91 13.25 15.08
N PHE A 42 20.92 11.94 14.80
CA PHE A 42 20.17 10.94 15.57
C PHE A 42 21.07 10.02 16.42
N GLY A 43 22.39 10.26 16.43
CA GLY A 43 23.35 9.46 17.16
C GLY A 43 23.37 7.97 16.74
N GLY A 44 24.00 7.15 17.59
CA GLY A 44 24.06 5.70 17.39
C GLY A 44 24.67 5.29 16.04
N THR A 45 24.10 4.25 15.42
CA THR A 45 24.61 3.70 14.17
C THR A 45 24.21 4.51 12.93
N PHE A 46 23.32 5.51 13.06
CA PHE A 46 22.87 6.33 11.93
C PHE A 46 23.98 7.22 11.36
N ALA A 47 24.98 7.62 12.17
CA ALA A 47 26.14 8.37 11.69
C ALA A 47 26.93 7.61 10.61
N GLY A 48 26.88 6.27 10.61
CA GLY A 48 27.49 5.43 9.56
C GLY A 48 26.87 5.63 8.17
N ILE A 49 25.69 6.26 8.07
CA ILE A 49 25.07 6.66 6.80
C ILE A 49 25.76 7.86 6.17
N ALA A 50 26.43 8.73 6.94
CA ALA A 50 26.92 10.03 6.44
C ALA A 50 27.76 9.94 5.15
N PRO A 51 28.72 8.99 4.99
CA PRO A 51 29.46 8.83 3.74
C PRO A 51 28.61 8.39 2.54
N PHE A 52 27.43 7.82 2.80
CA PHE A 52 26.49 7.28 1.81
C PHE A 52 25.16 8.03 1.82
N GLN A 53 25.12 9.27 2.31
CA GLN A 53 23.88 10.04 2.45
C GLN A 53 23.10 10.16 1.13
N TRP A 54 23.81 10.29 0.01
CA TRP A 54 23.23 10.32 -1.34
C TRP A 54 22.38 9.08 -1.65
N LEU A 55 22.79 7.90 -1.18
CA LEU A 55 22.08 6.64 -1.39
C LEU A 55 20.77 6.60 -0.58
N TRP A 56 20.78 7.14 0.64
CA TRP A 56 19.57 7.27 1.45
C TRP A 56 18.58 8.26 0.86
N ILE A 57 19.05 9.39 0.32
CA ILE A 57 18.21 10.33 -0.43
C ILE A 57 17.61 9.61 -1.65
N LEU A 58 18.39 8.80 -2.36
CA LEU A 58 17.86 8.01 -3.48
C LEU A 58 16.79 7.01 -3.01
N PHE A 59 16.98 6.31 -1.89
CA PHE A 59 15.94 5.43 -1.33
C PHE A 59 14.65 6.18 -0.99
N VAL A 60 14.74 7.40 -0.46
CA VAL A 60 13.57 8.25 -0.20
C VAL A 60 12.84 8.58 -1.51
N LEU A 61 13.55 9.11 -2.50
CA LEU A 61 12.96 9.56 -3.76
C LEU A 61 12.35 8.39 -4.56
N VAL A 62 13.10 7.31 -4.72
CA VAL A 62 12.64 6.12 -5.46
C VAL A 62 11.55 5.39 -4.67
N GLY A 63 11.62 5.36 -3.34
CA GLY A 63 10.58 4.80 -2.48
C GLY A 63 9.26 5.54 -2.63
N ILE A 64 9.28 6.87 -2.60
CA ILE A 64 8.09 7.68 -2.85
C ILE A 64 7.55 7.45 -4.27
N ALA A 65 8.40 7.46 -5.29
CA ALA A 65 8.00 7.20 -6.66
C ALA A 65 7.36 5.81 -6.84
N ALA A 66 7.95 4.77 -6.24
CA ALA A 66 7.41 3.42 -6.24
C ALA A 66 6.06 3.33 -5.52
N GLY A 67 5.90 4.04 -4.40
CA GLY A 67 4.64 4.17 -3.70
C GLY A 67 3.55 4.83 -4.55
N ILE A 68 3.86 5.93 -5.24
CA ILE A 68 2.94 6.62 -6.16
C ILE A 68 2.53 5.68 -7.32
N MET A 69 3.49 4.97 -7.90
CA MET A 69 3.22 3.95 -8.92
C MET A 69 2.31 2.84 -8.38
N GLY A 70 2.49 2.41 -7.13
CA GLY A 70 1.61 1.47 -6.45
C GLY A 70 0.18 2.00 -6.30
N VAL A 71 0.00 3.26 -5.90
CA VAL A 71 -1.32 3.92 -5.82
C VAL A 71 -1.98 3.97 -7.20
N ARG A 72 -1.23 4.30 -8.26
CA ARG A 72 -1.73 4.25 -9.63
C ARG A 72 -2.20 2.84 -10.00
N ALA A 73 -1.41 1.80 -9.68
CA ALA A 73 -1.79 0.42 -9.94
C ALA A 73 -3.10 0.03 -9.22
N VAL A 74 -3.28 0.44 -7.95
CA VAL A 74 -4.54 0.24 -7.20
C VAL A 74 -5.73 0.81 -7.96
N VAL A 75 -5.63 2.06 -8.44
CA VAL A 75 -6.71 2.71 -9.19
C VAL A 75 -7.03 1.94 -10.46
N LEU A 76 -6.02 1.46 -11.19
CA LEU A 76 -6.20 0.65 -12.39
C LEU A 76 -6.88 -0.70 -12.08
N LEU A 77 -6.51 -1.36 -10.98
CA LEU A 77 -7.12 -2.63 -10.53
C LEU A 77 -8.60 -2.46 -10.15
N ILE A 78 -8.91 -1.38 -9.43
CA ILE A 78 -10.29 -1.01 -9.05
C ILE A 78 -11.14 -0.79 -10.29
N LYS A 79 -10.61 -0.05 -11.27
CA LYS A 79 -11.30 0.26 -12.54
C LYS A 79 -11.36 -0.93 -13.50
N GLY A 80 -10.53 -1.94 -13.29
CA GLY A 80 -10.46 -3.10 -14.20
C GLY A 80 -9.86 -2.75 -15.55
N MET A 81 -8.85 -1.87 -15.57
CA MET A 81 -8.22 -1.41 -16.80
C MET A 81 -7.31 -2.47 -17.42
N LYS A 82 -7.11 -2.40 -18.74
CA LYS A 82 -6.08 -3.18 -19.42
C LYS A 82 -4.71 -2.90 -18.77
N HIS A 83 -3.90 -3.95 -18.61
CA HIS A 83 -2.59 -3.91 -17.96
C HIS A 83 -2.57 -3.56 -16.46
N ALA A 84 -3.72 -3.40 -15.80
CA ALA A 84 -3.76 -3.09 -14.36
C ALA A 84 -2.97 -4.09 -13.51
N TYR A 85 -3.08 -5.38 -13.87
CA TYR A 85 -2.40 -6.45 -13.17
C TYR A 85 -0.88 -6.45 -13.44
N ARG A 86 -0.48 -6.20 -14.69
CA ARG A 86 0.94 -6.02 -15.04
C ARG A 86 1.56 -4.83 -14.31
N ASP A 87 0.89 -3.69 -14.29
CA ASP A 87 1.37 -2.48 -13.62
C ASP A 87 1.52 -2.71 -12.10
N ALA A 88 0.61 -3.48 -11.48
CA ALA A 88 0.75 -3.90 -10.08
C ALA A 88 1.98 -4.80 -9.85
N LEU A 89 2.20 -5.80 -10.71
CA LEU A 89 3.38 -6.66 -10.62
C LEU A 89 4.68 -5.88 -10.80
N ILE A 90 4.74 -4.95 -11.75
CA ILE A 90 5.91 -4.08 -11.95
C ILE A 90 6.17 -3.24 -10.70
N ALA A 91 5.12 -2.65 -10.11
CA ALA A 91 5.27 -1.85 -8.89
C ALA A 91 5.79 -2.68 -7.72
N LEU A 92 5.27 -3.90 -7.53
CA LEU A 92 5.69 -4.82 -6.47
C LEU A 92 7.11 -5.32 -6.68
N LEU A 93 7.51 -5.63 -7.91
CA LEU A 93 8.87 -6.07 -8.22
C LEU A 93 9.89 -4.94 -8.00
N LEU A 94 9.61 -3.75 -8.53
CA LEU A 94 10.48 -2.58 -8.32
C LEU A 94 10.59 -2.22 -6.83
N GLY A 95 9.45 -2.22 -6.13
CA GLY A 95 9.42 -2.02 -4.68
C GLY A 95 10.23 -3.08 -3.93
N THR A 96 10.09 -4.35 -4.29
CA THR A 96 10.83 -5.46 -3.66
C THR A 96 12.33 -5.29 -3.87
N VAL A 97 12.79 -5.08 -5.11
CA VAL A 97 14.21 -4.90 -5.43
C VAL A 97 14.80 -3.72 -4.67
N LEU A 98 14.10 -2.57 -4.66
CA LEU A 98 14.52 -1.39 -3.92
C LEU A 98 14.69 -1.68 -2.42
N ASN A 99 13.69 -2.32 -1.80
CA ASN A 99 13.71 -2.61 -0.37
C ASN A 99 14.75 -3.68 0.00
N VAL A 100 15.04 -4.64 -0.88
CA VAL A 100 16.13 -5.60 -0.68
C VAL A 100 17.48 -4.88 -0.64
N VAL A 101 17.74 -4.00 -1.62
CA VAL A 101 18.99 -3.22 -1.66
C VAL A 101 19.12 -2.32 -0.42
N HIS A 102 18.03 -1.64 -0.05
CA HIS A 102 18.02 -0.77 1.14
C HIS A 102 18.23 -1.55 2.44
N LEU A 103 17.64 -2.74 2.55
CA LEU A 103 17.84 -3.63 3.70
C LEU A 103 19.31 -4.09 3.80
N PHE A 104 19.90 -4.53 2.69
CA PHE A 104 21.31 -4.96 2.69
C PHE A 104 22.25 -3.80 3.06
N ALA A 105 22.07 -2.63 2.45
CA ALA A 105 22.85 -1.44 2.76
C ALA A 105 22.71 -1.03 4.23
N SER A 106 21.48 -1.03 4.76
CA SER A 106 21.22 -0.71 6.16
C SER A 106 21.88 -1.69 7.12
N ARG A 107 21.78 -3.00 6.88
CA ARG A 107 22.42 -4.01 7.74
C ARG A 107 23.93 -3.92 7.70
N ALA A 108 24.51 -3.68 6.52
CA ALA A 108 25.96 -3.53 6.36
C ALA A 108 26.52 -2.31 7.11
N LEU A 109 25.79 -1.19 7.11
CA LEU A 109 26.27 0.07 7.70
C LEU A 109 25.84 0.30 9.15
N ARG A 110 24.67 -0.24 9.54
CA ARG A 110 24.06 0.05 10.85
C ARG A 110 23.84 -1.17 11.73
N GLY A 111 24.07 -2.38 11.22
CA GLY A 111 23.71 -3.64 11.90
C GLY A 111 22.20 -3.89 12.01
N SER A 112 21.36 -2.98 11.52
CA SER A 112 19.90 -3.06 11.56
C SER A 112 19.30 -2.39 10.31
N SER A 113 18.19 -2.95 9.82
CA SER A 113 17.43 -2.44 8.68
C SER A 113 16.07 -1.90 9.04
N MET A 114 15.67 -1.98 10.31
CA MET A 114 14.35 -1.48 10.71
C MET A 114 14.23 0.03 10.40
N PRO A 115 13.08 0.49 9.88
CA PRO A 115 11.83 -0.27 9.63
C PRO A 115 11.70 -0.92 8.23
N VAL A 116 12.73 -0.88 7.39
CA VAL A 116 12.68 -1.33 5.98
C VAL A 116 12.25 -2.79 5.86
N ASP A 117 12.59 -3.64 6.83
CA ASP A 117 12.14 -5.03 6.91
C ASP A 117 10.61 -5.15 6.76
N GLY A 118 9.85 -4.32 7.47
CA GLY A 118 8.39 -4.33 7.39
C GLY A 118 7.89 -4.01 5.99
N VAL A 119 8.48 -2.99 5.35
CA VAL A 119 8.12 -2.59 3.99
C VAL A 119 8.42 -3.71 3.00
N LEU A 120 9.59 -4.35 3.14
CA LEU A 120 9.97 -5.49 2.30
C LEU A 120 9.00 -6.67 2.48
N TYR A 121 8.69 -7.05 3.73
CA TYR A 121 7.81 -8.18 4.00
C TYR A 121 6.41 -7.96 3.44
N MET A 122 5.87 -6.74 3.55
CA MET A 122 4.58 -6.41 2.95
C MET A 122 4.62 -6.48 1.42
N ASN A 123 5.71 -5.99 0.80
CA ASN A 123 5.89 -6.08 -0.65
C ASN A 123 5.96 -7.54 -1.12
N ILE A 124 6.75 -8.38 -0.45
CA ILE A 124 6.87 -9.80 -0.80
C ILE A 124 5.54 -10.52 -0.61
N LEU A 125 4.85 -10.29 0.51
CA LEU A 125 3.55 -10.91 0.78
C LEU A 125 2.54 -10.57 -0.34
N THR A 126 2.44 -9.29 -0.70
CA THR A 126 1.53 -8.86 -1.76
C THR A 126 1.96 -9.37 -3.12
N LEU A 127 3.26 -9.40 -3.42
CA LEU A 127 3.78 -10.00 -4.64
C LEU A 127 3.38 -11.48 -4.75
N VAL A 128 3.58 -12.27 -3.69
CA VAL A 128 3.18 -13.68 -3.64
C VAL A 128 1.67 -13.82 -3.86
N ILE A 129 0.84 -13.02 -3.18
CA ILE A 129 -0.62 -13.02 -3.39
C ILE A 129 -0.97 -12.77 -4.85
N PHE A 130 -0.34 -11.76 -5.48
CA PHE A 130 -0.59 -11.47 -6.87
C PHE A 130 -0.16 -12.63 -7.76
N LEU A 131 1.05 -13.18 -7.59
CA LEU A 131 1.52 -14.34 -8.36
C LEU A 131 0.57 -15.53 -8.25
N LEU A 132 0.03 -15.81 -7.06
CA LEU A 132 -0.99 -16.85 -6.85
C LEU A 132 -2.28 -16.58 -7.66
N PHE A 133 -2.69 -15.32 -7.82
CA PHE A 133 -3.83 -14.98 -8.68
C PHE A 133 -3.62 -15.29 -10.16
N ARG A 134 -2.37 -15.43 -10.62
CA ARG A 134 -2.08 -15.75 -12.01
C ARG A 134 -2.24 -17.23 -12.35
N ILE A 135 -2.38 -18.11 -11.35
CA ILE A 135 -2.64 -19.54 -11.58
C ILE A 135 -3.90 -19.67 -12.46
N PRO A 136 -3.89 -20.46 -13.56
CA PRO A 136 -4.98 -20.48 -14.54
C PRO A 136 -6.37 -20.71 -13.91
N GLY A 137 -6.42 -21.59 -12.91
CA GLY A 137 -7.61 -21.80 -12.08
C GLY A 137 -8.09 -20.50 -11.43
N VAL A 138 -7.26 -19.77 -10.70
CA VAL A 138 -7.67 -18.52 -10.05
C VAL A 138 -7.96 -17.40 -11.06
N TRP A 139 -7.09 -17.23 -12.06
CA TRP A 139 -7.16 -16.12 -13.02
C TRP A 139 -8.49 -16.05 -13.77
N GLN A 140 -9.01 -17.21 -14.21
CA GLN A 140 -10.30 -17.29 -14.92
C GLN A 140 -11.49 -16.68 -14.14
N GLY A 141 -11.37 -16.51 -12.81
CA GLY A 141 -12.41 -15.87 -12.00
C GLY A 141 -12.07 -14.43 -11.55
N VAL A 142 -10.80 -14.13 -11.29
CA VAL A 142 -10.39 -12.85 -10.67
C VAL A 142 -9.82 -11.85 -11.68
N ASP A 143 -9.76 -12.18 -12.97
CA ASP A 143 -9.20 -11.36 -14.06
C ASP A 143 -9.36 -9.84 -13.82
N TYR A 144 -8.25 -9.22 -13.40
CA TYR A 144 -8.21 -7.82 -12.99
C TYR A 144 -8.22 -6.86 -14.19
N GLU A 145 -8.04 -7.38 -15.41
CA GLU A 145 -8.02 -6.59 -16.64
C GLU A 145 -9.41 -6.50 -17.29
N LYS A 146 -10.44 -6.94 -16.56
CA LYS A 146 -11.83 -6.76 -16.90
C LYS A 146 -12.53 -6.05 -15.74
N PRO A 147 -13.52 -5.18 -16.02
CA PRO A 147 -14.47 -4.74 -15.01
C PRO A 147 -15.09 -5.97 -14.35
N ALA A 148 -15.29 -5.92 -13.03
CA ALA A 148 -16.00 -7.00 -12.35
C ALA A 148 -17.39 -7.16 -13.01
N GLY A 149 -17.67 -8.35 -13.56
CA GLY A 149 -18.85 -8.64 -14.40
C GLY A 149 -20.22 -8.57 -13.69
N GLY A 150 -20.35 -7.75 -12.64
CA GLY A 150 -21.60 -7.48 -11.95
C GLY A 150 -21.42 -6.46 -10.81
N GLY A 151 -22.08 -5.31 -10.96
CA GLY A 151 -22.35 -4.37 -9.86
C GLY A 151 -21.16 -3.53 -9.36
N GLN A 152 -21.29 -3.03 -8.14
CA GLN A 152 -20.39 -2.05 -7.51
C GLN A 152 -19.14 -2.68 -6.85
N THR A 153 -18.69 -3.85 -7.32
CA THR A 153 -17.59 -4.61 -6.66
C THR A 153 -16.30 -3.80 -6.56
N GLY A 154 -15.90 -3.09 -7.63
CA GLY A 154 -14.71 -2.23 -7.60
C GLY A 154 -14.85 -1.07 -6.61
N THR A 155 -16.02 -0.44 -6.55
CA THR A 155 -16.33 0.64 -5.62
C THR A 155 -16.31 0.17 -4.17
N TYR A 156 -16.85 -1.02 -3.87
CA TYR A 156 -16.73 -1.62 -2.54
C TYR A 156 -15.28 -1.98 -2.18
N ALA A 157 -14.51 -2.52 -3.14
CA ALA A 157 -13.08 -2.77 -2.93
C ALA A 157 -12.32 -1.47 -2.61
N ALA A 158 -12.62 -0.38 -3.31
CA ALA A 158 -12.06 0.94 -3.05
C ALA A 158 -12.43 1.44 -1.64
N ALA A 159 -13.69 1.31 -1.24
CA ALA A 159 -14.13 1.70 0.09
C ALA A 159 -13.40 0.93 1.21
N ILE A 160 -13.25 -0.39 1.06
CA ILE A 160 -12.53 -1.24 2.02
C ILE A 160 -11.05 -0.89 2.04
N ALA A 161 -10.43 -0.69 0.88
CA ALA A 161 -9.02 -0.29 0.77
C ALA A 161 -8.76 1.07 1.45
N LEU A 162 -9.63 2.06 1.22
CA LEU A 162 -9.54 3.37 1.88
C LEU A 162 -9.65 3.23 3.40
N ALA A 163 -10.61 2.47 3.91
CA ALA A 163 -10.76 2.23 5.34
C ALA A 163 -9.54 1.50 5.95
N ALA A 164 -9.03 0.46 5.26
CA ALA A 164 -7.85 -0.28 5.70
C ALA A 164 -6.58 0.59 5.72
N CYS A 165 -6.36 1.39 4.66
CA CYS A 165 -5.28 2.36 4.61
C CYS A 165 -5.41 3.44 5.69
N GLY A 166 -6.64 3.91 5.95
CA GLY A 166 -6.89 4.88 7.02
C GLY A 166 -6.58 4.31 8.40
N LEU A 167 -7.00 3.07 8.67
CA LEU A 167 -6.64 2.38 9.92
C LEU A 167 -5.13 2.19 10.05
N LEU A 168 -4.44 1.82 8.97
CA LEU A 168 -2.97 1.73 8.97
C LEU A 168 -2.35 3.09 9.32
N SER A 169 -2.78 4.18 8.68
CA SER A 169 -2.27 5.53 9.00
C SER A 169 -2.47 5.89 10.47
N LEU A 170 -3.63 5.60 11.06
CA LEU A 170 -3.89 5.88 12.49
C LEU A 170 -3.02 5.06 13.45
N THR A 171 -2.60 3.87 13.04
CA THR A 171 -1.95 2.90 13.93
C THR A 171 -0.45 2.79 13.74
N ILE A 172 0.07 3.18 12.56
CA ILE A 172 1.45 2.87 12.19
C ILE A 172 2.49 3.51 13.10
N GLN A 173 2.23 4.71 13.63
CA GLN A 173 3.15 5.38 14.56
C GLN A 173 3.42 4.56 15.83
N PHE A 174 2.42 3.82 16.30
CA PHE A 174 2.54 2.95 17.48
C PHE A 174 3.27 1.66 17.13
N LEU A 175 3.00 1.10 15.95
CA LEU A 175 3.70 -0.09 15.45
C LEU A 175 5.19 0.17 15.21
N MET A 176 5.54 1.38 14.77
CA MET A 176 6.92 1.76 14.45
C MET A 176 7.68 2.35 15.65
N ALA A 177 7.01 2.68 16.76
CA ALA A 177 7.63 3.26 17.95
C ALA A 177 8.86 2.50 18.49
N PRO A 178 8.89 1.14 18.54
CA PRO A 178 10.07 0.40 18.99
C PRO A 178 11.33 0.64 18.15
N THR A 179 11.16 1.09 16.90
CA THR A 179 12.26 1.31 15.94
C THR A 179 12.56 2.79 15.70
N HIS A 180 11.73 3.68 16.23
CA HIS A 180 11.84 5.14 16.09
C HIS A 180 12.00 5.83 17.44
N THR A 181 12.09 5.09 18.55
CA THR A 181 12.46 5.66 19.85
C THR A 181 13.98 5.72 19.96
N ILE A 182 14.54 6.93 19.94
CA ILE A 182 15.98 7.17 20.03
C ILE A 182 16.21 8.13 21.20
N GLY A 183 17.07 7.74 22.14
CA GLY A 183 17.34 8.57 23.33
C GLY A 183 16.10 8.86 24.19
N GLY A 184 15.10 7.96 24.19
CA GLY A 184 13.84 8.15 24.91
C GLY A 184 12.80 9.00 24.17
N VAL A 185 13.12 9.51 22.98
CA VAL A 185 12.20 10.32 22.16
C VAL A 185 11.66 9.47 21.01
N ASN A 186 10.33 9.37 20.89
CA ASN A 186 9.67 8.67 19.78
C ASN A 186 9.55 9.57 18.55
N TYR A 187 10.45 9.40 17.58
CA TYR A 187 10.45 10.16 16.33
C TYR A 187 9.31 9.80 15.38
N ALA A 188 8.59 8.68 15.60
CA ALA A 188 7.38 8.39 14.83
C ALA A 188 6.25 9.39 15.13
N ASP A 189 6.26 10.01 16.31
CA ASP A 189 5.25 10.99 16.73
C ASP A 189 5.36 12.33 15.98
N ALA A 190 6.50 12.58 15.31
CA ALA A 190 6.64 13.72 14.40
C ALA A 190 5.59 13.71 13.26
N TRP A 191 5.03 12.54 12.97
CA TRP A 191 4.01 12.35 11.94
C TRP A 191 2.57 12.31 12.51
N HIS A 192 2.38 12.50 13.81
CA HIS A 192 1.10 12.27 14.50
C HIS A 192 -0.06 13.01 13.85
N ALA A 193 0.07 14.33 13.69
CA ALA A 193 -0.99 15.16 13.12
C ALA A 193 -1.28 14.77 11.65
N THR A 194 -0.23 14.57 10.85
CA THR A 194 -0.35 14.21 9.42
C THR A 194 -1.00 12.85 9.23
N LEU A 195 -0.55 11.84 9.98
CA LEU A 195 -1.09 10.47 9.91
C LEU A 195 -2.51 10.38 10.48
N THR A 196 -2.81 11.15 11.53
CA THR A 196 -4.17 11.25 12.08
C THR A 196 -5.12 11.87 11.07
N ALA A 197 -4.76 13.02 10.49
CA ALA A 197 -5.57 13.69 9.49
C ALA A 197 -5.78 12.80 8.25
N LEU A 198 -4.71 12.17 7.75
CA LEU A 198 -4.79 11.24 6.62
C LEU A 198 -5.68 10.04 6.95
N GLY A 199 -5.49 9.44 8.13
CA GLY A 199 -6.24 8.27 8.57
C GLY A 199 -7.74 8.53 8.66
N VAL A 200 -8.13 9.64 9.30
CA VAL A 200 -9.53 10.08 9.38
C VAL A 200 -10.09 10.36 7.99
N ALA A 201 -9.35 11.10 7.15
CA ALA A 201 -9.79 11.43 5.80
C ALA A 201 -10.03 10.18 4.94
N LEU A 202 -9.13 9.19 5.01
CA LEU A 202 -9.26 7.93 4.28
C LEU A 202 -10.45 7.10 4.77
N ILE A 203 -10.69 7.01 6.08
CA ILE A 203 -11.86 6.30 6.63
C ILE A 203 -13.16 6.98 6.18
N LEU A 204 -13.25 8.31 6.27
CA LEU A 204 -14.42 9.07 5.81
C LEU A 204 -14.64 8.91 4.30
N ALA A 205 -13.57 8.98 3.50
CA ALA A 205 -13.65 8.73 2.06
C ALA A 205 -14.12 7.31 1.75
N GLY A 206 -13.66 6.31 2.51
CA GLY A 206 -14.14 4.92 2.42
C GLY A 206 -15.64 4.80 2.72
N LEU A 207 -16.11 5.45 3.79
CA LEU A 207 -17.53 5.47 4.15
C LEU A 207 -18.40 6.13 3.07
N VAL A 208 -18.00 7.30 2.58
CA VAL A 208 -18.70 8.00 1.49
C VAL A 208 -18.76 7.14 0.23
N THR A 209 -17.66 6.48 -0.12
CA THR A 209 -17.57 5.58 -1.28
C THR A 209 -18.53 4.39 -1.14
N ALA A 210 -18.59 3.78 0.06
CA ALA A 210 -19.52 2.66 0.33
C ALA A 210 -20.99 3.10 0.27
N LEU A 211 -21.32 4.26 0.84
CA LEU A 211 -22.68 4.81 0.81
C LEU A 211 -23.11 5.15 -0.63
N HIS A 212 -22.20 5.70 -1.44
CA HIS A 212 -22.45 5.98 -2.84
C HIS A 212 -22.72 4.70 -3.64
N ALA A 213 -21.90 3.66 -3.46
CA ALA A 213 -22.12 2.34 -4.06
C ALA A 213 -23.48 1.73 -3.68
N ARG A 214 -23.85 1.83 -2.39
CA ARG A 214 -25.14 1.35 -1.90
C ARG A 214 -26.30 2.11 -2.56
N ARG A 215 -26.22 3.43 -2.63
CA ARG A 215 -27.26 4.26 -3.28
C ARG A 215 -27.47 3.89 -4.75
N ILE A 216 -26.40 3.66 -5.52
CA ILE A 216 -26.53 3.23 -6.92
C ILE A 216 -27.18 1.85 -7.02
N THR A 217 -26.77 0.92 -6.15
CA THR A 217 -27.30 -0.45 -6.15
C THR A 217 -28.80 -0.47 -5.85
N VAL A 218 -29.23 0.28 -4.83
CA VAL A 218 -30.65 0.42 -4.47
C VAL A 218 -31.46 1.07 -5.60
N ARG A 219 -30.94 2.16 -6.20
CA ARG A 219 -31.62 2.83 -7.33
C ARG A 219 -31.81 1.90 -8.52
N ARG A 220 -30.79 1.11 -8.89
CA ARG A 220 -30.91 0.12 -9.99
C ARG A 220 -31.92 -0.98 -9.70
N ALA A 221 -32.02 -1.43 -8.45
CA ALA A 221 -33.00 -2.44 -8.07
C ALA A 221 -34.46 -1.93 -8.20
N ALA A 222 -34.66 -0.63 -7.96
CA ALA A 222 -35.98 0.03 -8.00
C ALA A 222 -36.45 0.44 -9.42
N LEU A 223 -35.60 0.39 -10.45
CA LEU A 223 -36.02 0.67 -11.83
C LEU A 223 -36.94 -0.44 -12.35
N PRO A 224 -37.95 -0.14 -13.19
CA PRO A 224 -38.75 -1.17 -13.88
C PRO A 224 -37.88 -1.97 -14.86
N GLU A 225 -38.25 -3.21 -15.16
CA GLU A 225 -37.42 -4.16 -15.94
C GLU A 225 -37.09 -3.67 -17.36
N ALA A 226 -37.96 -2.86 -17.97
CA ALA A 226 -37.74 -2.22 -19.27
C ALA A 226 -36.69 -1.08 -19.23
N ALA A 227 -36.23 -0.67 -18.04
CA ALA A 227 -35.26 0.40 -17.82
C ALA A 227 -33.98 -0.07 -17.10
N LYS A 228 -33.82 -1.39 -16.88
CA LYS A 228 -32.63 -2.02 -16.29
C LYS A 228 -31.63 -2.43 -17.37
#